data_AF-A0A4Q2W277-F1
#
_entry.id   AF-A0A4Q2W277-F1
#
_cell.length_a   1.000
_cell.length_b   1.000
_cell.length_c   1.000
_cell.angle_alpha   90.00
_cell.angle_beta   90.00
_cell.angle_gamma   90.00
#
_symmetry.space_group_name_H-M   'P 1'
#
loop_
_entity.id
_entity.type
_entity.pdbx_description
1 polymer ?
#
loop_
_entity_poly.entity_id
_entity_poly.type
_entity_poly.pdbx_seq_one_letter_code
_entity_poly.pdbx_strand_id
1 'polypeptide(L)'
;MRFTNPKSLAVFTALPLLANCFSITETTDYDTVASAIFTGPGLTIMAVTVLGESSMGTFTDGPFGLGNGGILTSGTAKGAYLMGNRNVDNGVGAGGQYDYLCAPGTQNINTLQVQLGFDPGYNGVRIEFLFATQEAPSALANMDAISILDASNGLPVQYAFDTNANQINALSPFLLAPDAIFPPDSLTGYT
;
A
#
# COMPACT_ATOMS: atom_id res chain seq x y z
N MET A 1 -33.67 44.59 -39.73
CA MET A 1 -33.75 43.29 -39.04
C MET A 1 -32.35 42.87 -38.67
N ARG A 2 -32.05 42.74 -37.37
CA ARG A 2 -30.79 42.14 -36.89
C ARG A 2 -31.13 40.76 -36.35
N PHE A 3 -30.57 39.72 -36.96
CA PHE A 3 -30.70 38.35 -36.47
C PHE A 3 -29.79 38.19 -35.25
N THR A 4 -30.40 38.09 -34.06
CA THR A 4 -29.77 37.60 -32.84
C THR A 4 -29.95 36.09 -32.79
N ASN A 5 -28.95 35.33 -33.20
CA ASN A 5 -28.89 33.91 -32.87
C ASN A 5 -27.59 33.64 -32.11
N PRO A 6 -27.64 33.26 -30.83
CA PRO A 6 -26.48 32.68 -30.17
C PRO A 6 -26.18 31.34 -30.85
N LYS A 7 -24.96 31.17 -31.37
CA LYS A 7 -24.46 29.85 -31.77
C LYS A 7 -24.15 29.09 -30.49
N SER A 8 -25.03 28.18 -30.11
CA SER A 8 -24.76 27.23 -29.03
C SER A 8 -23.76 26.19 -29.54
N LEU A 9 -22.66 26.02 -28.81
CA LEU A 9 -21.71 24.93 -29.00
C LEU A 9 -21.93 23.94 -27.86
N ALA A 10 -22.57 22.80 -28.15
CA ALA A 10 -22.66 21.70 -27.21
C ALA A 10 -21.46 20.77 -27.45
N VAL A 11 -20.49 20.79 -26.53
CA VAL A 11 -19.49 19.74 -26.47
C VAL A 11 -20.09 18.63 -25.62
N PHE A 12 -20.56 17.57 -26.28
CA PHE A 12 -20.73 16.28 -25.63
C PHE A 12 -19.33 15.69 -25.49
N THR A 13 -18.63 15.99 -24.40
CA THR A 13 -17.65 15.03 -23.91
C THR A 13 -18.49 13.84 -23.46
N ALA A 14 -18.66 12.85 -24.33
CA ALA A 14 -18.81 11.50 -23.82
C ALA A 14 -17.53 11.29 -23.01
N LEU A 15 -17.61 11.55 -21.70
CA LEU A 15 -16.67 10.92 -20.80
C LEU A 15 -16.80 9.45 -21.17
N PRO A 16 -15.77 8.78 -21.72
CA PRO A 16 -15.74 7.35 -21.49
C PRO A 16 -15.97 7.24 -19.99
N LEU A 17 -17.00 6.50 -19.58
CA LEU A 17 -16.96 5.92 -18.24
C LEU A 17 -15.65 5.12 -18.27
N LEU A 18 -14.55 5.77 -17.89
CA LEU A 18 -13.36 5.10 -17.48
C LEU A 18 -13.86 4.38 -16.23
N ALA A 19 -14.29 3.14 -16.44
CA ALA A 19 -14.22 2.15 -15.40
C ALA A 19 -12.74 2.13 -15.03
N ASN A 20 -12.43 2.99 -14.07
CA ASN A 20 -11.14 3.12 -13.45
C ASN A 20 -10.94 1.81 -12.69
N CYS A 21 -10.41 0.81 -13.40
CA CYS A 21 -10.15 -0.50 -12.84
C CYS A 21 -8.82 -0.42 -12.11
N PHE A 22 -8.81 -0.87 -10.85
CA PHE A 22 -7.60 -1.09 -10.10
C PHE A 22 -6.57 -1.80 -10.97
N SER A 23 -5.42 -1.15 -11.18
CA SER A 23 -4.37 -1.67 -12.05
C SER A 23 -3.02 -1.56 -11.35
N ILE A 24 -2.18 -2.58 -11.52
CA ILE A 24 -0.85 -2.69 -10.93
C ILE A 24 0.19 -2.75 -12.04
N THR A 25 1.17 -1.86 -11.94
CA THR A 25 2.42 -1.91 -12.70
C THR A 25 3.54 -2.36 -11.77
N GLU A 26 4.07 -3.56 -12.02
CA GLU A 26 5.25 -4.07 -11.31
C GLU A 26 6.50 -3.27 -11.71
N THR A 27 7.35 -3.01 -10.73
CA THR A 27 8.64 -2.36 -10.95
C THR A 27 9.64 -2.82 -9.90
N THR A 28 10.92 -2.82 -10.26
CA THR A 28 12.04 -2.99 -9.32
C THR A 28 12.66 -1.64 -8.94
N ASP A 29 12.16 -0.55 -9.50
CA ASP A 29 12.58 0.81 -9.17
C ASP A 29 11.86 1.27 -7.90
N TYR A 30 12.57 1.18 -6.77
CA TYR A 30 12.07 1.58 -5.46
C TYR A 30 11.83 3.09 -5.35
N ASP A 31 12.54 3.93 -6.11
CA ASP A 31 12.34 5.38 -6.10
C ASP A 31 10.99 5.72 -6.74
N THR A 32 10.61 4.98 -7.79
CA THR A 32 9.27 5.06 -8.39
C THR A 32 8.17 4.68 -7.38
N VAL A 33 8.34 3.59 -6.61
CA VAL A 33 7.36 3.16 -5.61
C VAL A 33 7.27 4.15 -4.45
N ALA A 34 8.40 4.61 -3.93
CA ALA A 34 8.45 5.63 -2.87
C ALA A 34 7.77 6.93 -3.33
N SER A 35 8.03 7.36 -4.57
CA SER A 35 7.40 8.54 -5.16
C SER A 35 5.90 8.37 -5.39
N ALA A 36 5.39 7.14 -5.52
CA ALA A 36 3.95 6.89 -5.61
C ALA A 36 3.26 6.94 -4.24
N ILE A 37 3.96 6.58 -3.15
CA ILE A 37 3.42 6.60 -1.78
C ILE A 37 3.54 8.00 -1.16
N PHE A 38 4.72 8.60 -1.24
CA PHE A 38 5.05 9.87 -0.60
C PHE A 38 4.86 11.03 -1.56
N THR A 39 3.60 11.26 -1.94
CA THR A 39 3.20 12.37 -2.80
C THR A 39 2.62 13.51 -1.95
N GLY A 40 3.13 14.72 -2.13
CA GLY A 40 2.59 15.87 -1.44
C GLY A 40 3.46 17.12 -1.56
N PRO A 41 2.87 18.32 -1.47
CA PRO A 41 3.64 19.54 -1.45
C PRO A 41 4.55 19.57 -0.22
N GLY A 42 5.76 20.08 -0.38
CA GLY A 42 6.73 20.20 0.71
C GLY A 42 7.40 18.91 1.15
N LEU A 43 7.21 17.79 0.43
CA LEU A 43 7.91 16.53 0.65
C LEU A 43 9.01 16.34 -0.38
N THR A 44 10.19 15.92 0.09
CA THR A 44 11.28 15.47 -0.76
C THR A 44 11.74 14.09 -0.31
N ILE A 45 11.85 13.14 -1.24
CA ILE A 45 12.48 11.85 -0.96
C ILE A 45 14.00 12.04 -1.02
N MET A 46 14.68 11.75 0.09
CA MET A 46 16.13 11.92 0.22
C MET A 46 16.90 10.63 -0.03
N ALA A 47 16.33 9.51 0.42
CA ALA A 47 16.90 8.19 0.25
C ALA A 47 15.81 7.13 0.35
N VAL A 48 16.01 6.02 -0.33
CA VAL A 48 15.13 4.85 -0.28
C VAL A 48 15.98 3.61 -0.11
N THR A 49 15.57 2.74 0.80
CA THR A 49 16.18 1.43 1.03
C THR A 49 15.07 0.38 1.03
N VAL A 50 15.32 -0.76 0.39
CA VAL A 50 14.31 -1.81 0.20
C VAL A 50 14.87 -3.19 0.54
N LEU A 51 14.01 -4.07 1.01
CA LEU A 51 14.23 -5.52 1.08
C LEU A 51 13.11 -6.19 0.29
N GLY A 52 13.41 -7.24 -0.49
CA GLY A 52 12.38 -7.92 -1.31
C GLY A 52 12.06 -7.20 -2.63
N GLU A 53 13.08 -6.71 -3.34
CA GLU A 53 12.98 -5.81 -4.50
C GLU A 53 12.07 -6.25 -5.67
N SER A 54 11.72 -7.53 -5.79
CA SER A 54 10.83 -8.04 -6.85
C SER A 54 9.35 -8.03 -6.48
N SER A 55 9.02 -7.55 -5.27
CA SER A 55 7.70 -7.72 -4.67
C SER A 55 6.92 -6.40 -4.54
N MET A 56 7.16 -5.46 -5.45
CA MET A 56 6.58 -4.11 -5.38
C MET A 56 6.11 -3.58 -6.74
N GLY A 57 5.34 -2.51 -6.68
CA GLY A 57 4.77 -1.86 -7.86
C GLY A 57 4.10 -0.54 -7.52
N THR A 58 3.51 0.07 -8.54
CA THR A 58 2.57 1.19 -8.38
C THR A 58 1.17 0.74 -8.79
N PHE A 59 0.14 1.33 -8.21
CA PHE A 59 -1.24 1.11 -8.62
C PHE A 59 -1.93 2.41 -9.02
N THR A 60 -2.93 2.27 -9.90
CA THR A 60 -3.91 3.31 -10.20
C THR A 60 -5.29 2.88 -9.75
N ASP A 61 -6.15 3.85 -9.46
CA ASP A 61 -7.56 3.61 -9.12
C ASP A 61 -7.73 2.62 -7.95
N GLY A 62 -6.93 2.84 -6.92
CA GLY A 62 -6.95 2.12 -5.66
C GLY A 62 -8.34 2.14 -5.03
N PRO A 63 -8.74 1.02 -4.38
CA PRO A 63 -10.06 0.88 -3.82
C PRO A 63 -10.28 1.83 -2.63
N PHE A 64 -11.55 1.99 -2.23
CA PHE A 64 -11.96 2.82 -1.08
C PHE A 64 -11.55 4.29 -1.15
N GLY A 65 -11.24 4.80 -2.34
CA GLY A 65 -10.85 6.19 -2.54
C GLY A 65 -9.37 6.48 -2.28
N LEU A 66 -8.51 5.45 -2.14
CA LEU A 66 -7.05 5.61 -2.00
C LEU A 66 -6.41 6.34 -3.19
N GLY A 67 -7.04 6.33 -4.37
CA GLY A 67 -6.48 6.96 -5.56
C GLY A 67 -5.29 6.17 -6.12
N ASN A 68 -4.20 6.82 -6.48
CA ASN A 68 -3.01 6.15 -7.00
C ASN A 68 -1.96 6.02 -5.89
N GLY A 69 -1.13 4.98 -5.93
CA GLY A 69 -0.15 4.75 -4.87
C GLY A 69 0.88 3.67 -5.19
N GLY A 70 1.69 3.32 -4.19
CA GLY A 70 2.63 2.20 -4.25
C GLY A 70 2.09 0.97 -3.55
N ILE A 71 2.44 -0.21 -4.04
CA ILE A 71 2.08 -1.50 -3.43
C ILE A 71 3.34 -2.30 -3.10
N LEU A 72 3.34 -2.88 -1.91
CA LEU A 72 4.34 -3.83 -1.42
C LEU A 72 3.62 -5.14 -1.12
N THR A 73 4.16 -6.25 -1.58
CA THR A 73 3.68 -7.61 -1.25
C THR A 73 4.87 -8.46 -0.80
N SER A 74 4.64 -9.62 -0.18
CA SER A 74 5.70 -10.62 0.04
C SER A 74 5.99 -11.44 -1.23
N GLY A 75 5.11 -11.39 -2.23
CA GLY A 75 5.18 -12.15 -3.49
C GLY A 75 5.36 -11.26 -4.71
N THR A 76 4.70 -11.58 -5.84
CA THR A 76 4.63 -10.66 -6.99
C THR A 76 3.62 -9.55 -6.73
N ALA A 77 3.84 -8.30 -7.15
CA ALA A 77 2.87 -7.23 -6.91
C ALA A 77 1.52 -7.51 -7.60
N LYS A 78 1.52 -8.09 -8.82
CA LYS A 78 0.29 -8.54 -9.48
C LYS A 78 -0.42 -9.69 -8.77
N GLY A 79 0.20 -10.29 -7.76
CA GLY A 79 -0.45 -11.26 -6.87
C GLY A 79 -1.61 -10.67 -6.07
N ALA A 80 -1.68 -9.33 -5.96
CA ALA A 80 -2.79 -8.64 -5.31
C ALA A 80 -4.07 -8.55 -6.18
N TYR A 81 -4.01 -8.93 -7.46
CA TYR A 81 -5.23 -9.10 -8.26
C TYR A 81 -6.10 -10.25 -7.74
N LEU A 82 -7.35 -10.25 -8.17
CA LEU A 82 -8.25 -11.38 -7.91
C LEU A 82 -7.68 -12.68 -8.45
N MET A 83 -7.76 -13.72 -7.61
CA MET A 83 -7.17 -15.03 -7.88
C MET A 83 -5.66 -14.99 -8.14
N GLY A 84 -4.98 -13.93 -7.70
CA GLY A 84 -3.53 -13.84 -7.74
C GLY A 84 -2.85 -14.88 -6.84
N ASN A 85 -1.52 -14.95 -6.94
CA ASN A 85 -0.72 -15.93 -6.22
C ASN A 85 -0.89 -15.80 -4.71
N ARG A 86 -0.94 -16.95 -4.03
CA ARG A 86 -1.00 -17.06 -2.57
C ARG A 86 0.27 -17.71 -2.06
N ASN A 87 0.68 -17.38 -0.83
CA ASN A 87 1.78 -18.02 -0.12
C ASN A 87 3.06 -18.08 -0.95
N VAL A 88 3.42 -16.96 -1.58
CA VAL A 88 4.65 -16.85 -2.36
C VAL A 88 5.81 -16.61 -1.39
N ASP A 89 6.79 -17.51 -1.44
CA ASP A 89 8.04 -17.39 -0.70
C ASP A 89 9.04 -16.57 -1.54
N ASN A 90 9.55 -15.48 -0.99
CA ASN A 90 10.57 -14.65 -1.63
C ASN A 90 11.98 -14.91 -1.08
N GLY A 91 12.12 -15.80 -0.09
CA GLY A 91 13.38 -16.20 0.53
C GLY A 91 14.02 -15.15 1.44
N VAL A 92 13.42 -13.97 1.61
CA VAL A 92 13.98 -12.87 2.39
C VAL A 92 13.66 -13.06 3.87
N GLY A 93 14.69 -12.95 4.74
CA GLY A 93 14.53 -13.04 6.19
C GLY A 93 14.68 -14.43 6.80
N ALA A 94 15.05 -15.44 5.99
CA ALA A 94 15.36 -16.77 6.48
C ALA A 94 16.34 -16.74 7.67
N GLY A 95 16.02 -17.49 8.73
CA GLY A 95 16.85 -17.58 9.94
C GLY A 95 16.73 -16.40 10.91
N GLY A 96 15.68 -15.57 10.79
CA GLY A 96 15.38 -14.50 11.76
C GLY A 96 16.23 -13.25 11.58
N GLN A 97 16.90 -13.10 10.43
CA GLN A 97 17.79 -11.97 10.15
C GLN A 97 17.11 -10.60 10.32
N TYR A 98 15.79 -10.55 10.08
CA TYR A 98 15.01 -9.31 10.08
C TYR A 98 13.92 -9.28 11.16
N ASP A 99 14.07 -10.07 12.23
CA ASP A 99 13.11 -10.12 13.33
C ASP A 99 12.91 -8.76 14.01
N TYR A 100 13.90 -7.87 13.93
CA TYR A 100 13.83 -6.50 14.47
C TYR A 100 12.93 -5.56 13.66
N LEU A 101 12.53 -5.94 12.44
CA LEU A 101 11.62 -5.15 11.60
C LEU A 101 10.16 -5.53 11.84
N CYS A 102 9.87 -6.82 12.04
CA CYS A 102 8.52 -7.30 12.30
C CYS A 102 8.46 -8.03 13.65
N ALA A 103 8.70 -9.33 13.67
CA ALA A 103 8.61 -10.14 14.90
C ALA A 103 9.61 -11.31 14.86
N PRO A 104 9.87 -11.99 15.99
CA PRO A 104 10.67 -13.22 16.00
C PRO A 104 10.18 -14.25 14.96
N GLY A 105 11.07 -14.77 14.13
CA GLY A 105 10.75 -15.72 13.07
C GLY A 105 10.25 -15.10 11.77
N THR A 106 10.49 -13.80 11.53
CA THR A 106 10.10 -13.10 10.30
C THR A 106 10.69 -13.77 9.06
N GLN A 107 9.83 -14.09 8.09
CA GLN A 107 10.19 -14.65 6.80
C GLN A 107 9.37 -13.97 5.71
N ASN A 108 9.85 -14.06 4.47
CA ASN A 108 9.18 -13.50 3.29
C ASN A 108 8.91 -12.00 3.35
N ILE A 109 9.75 -11.26 4.09
CA ILE A 109 9.53 -9.83 4.32
C ILE A 109 9.77 -9.02 3.04
N ASN A 110 8.96 -7.98 2.86
CA ASN A 110 9.23 -6.88 1.94
C ASN A 110 9.11 -5.56 2.72
N THR A 111 10.11 -4.69 2.58
CA THR A 111 10.12 -3.41 3.28
C THR A 111 10.48 -2.27 2.34
N LEU A 112 9.88 -1.12 2.57
CA LEU A 112 10.27 0.15 1.96
C LEU A 112 10.58 1.14 3.07
N GLN A 113 11.86 1.44 3.26
CA GLN A 113 12.31 2.49 4.16
C GLN A 113 12.60 3.74 3.33
N VAL A 114 11.96 4.86 3.69
CA VAL A 114 12.11 6.13 2.97
C VAL A 114 12.56 7.21 3.95
N GLN A 115 13.65 7.90 3.60
CA GLN A 115 14.08 9.11 4.27
C GLN A 115 13.41 10.32 3.59
N LEU A 116 12.71 11.12 4.39
CA LEU A 116 11.94 12.26 3.91
C LEU A 116 12.53 13.58 4.41
N GLY A 117 12.60 14.55 3.51
CA GLY A 117 12.84 15.95 3.80
C GLY A 117 11.52 16.73 3.74
N PHE A 118 11.43 17.76 4.59
CA PHE A 118 10.25 18.64 4.68
C PHE A 118 10.65 20.08 4.40
N ASP A 119 9.92 20.73 3.50
CA ASP A 119 10.05 22.16 3.27
C ASP A 119 9.59 22.97 4.50
N PRO A 120 10.06 24.22 4.68
CA PRO A 120 9.61 25.08 5.76
C PRO A 120 8.08 25.21 5.81
N GLY A 121 7.51 24.99 7.00
CA GLY A 121 6.05 25.05 7.23
C GLY A 121 5.35 23.70 7.21
N TYR A 122 6.04 22.62 6.80
CA TYR A 122 5.56 21.24 6.91
C TYR A 122 6.24 20.55 8.11
N ASN A 123 5.47 19.75 8.86
CA ASN A 123 5.94 19.11 10.09
C ASN A 123 5.65 17.59 10.15
N GLY A 124 5.21 16.98 9.05
CA GLY A 124 4.93 15.56 9.01
C GLY A 124 4.29 15.11 7.70
N VAL A 125 3.96 13.82 7.67
CA VAL A 125 3.29 13.15 6.55
C VAL A 125 1.99 12.56 7.06
N ARG A 126 0.95 12.58 6.23
CA ARG A 126 -0.21 11.72 6.39
C ARG A 126 -0.15 10.67 5.30
N ILE A 127 -0.22 9.40 5.70
CA ILE A 127 -0.25 8.26 4.78
C ILE A 127 -1.58 7.55 4.99
N GLU A 128 -2.22 7.17 3.90
CA GLU A 128 -3.37 6.28 3.89
C GLU A 128 -2.94 4.98 3.22
N PHE A 129 -3.28 3.85 3.84
CA PHE A 129 -2.88 2.53 3.37
C PHE A 129 -4.00 1.53 3.63
N LEU A 130 -3.98 0.44 2.86
CA LEU A 130 -4.80 -0.74 3.10
C LEU A 130 -3.88 -1.90 3.40
N PHE A 131 -4.19 -2.63 4.48
CA PHE A 131 -3.57 -3.92 4.73
C PHE A 131 -4.46 -5.01 4.14
N ALA A 132 -3.84 -5.88 3.38
CA ALA A 132 -4.48 -7.09 2.87
C ALA A 132 -3.65 -8.28 3.33
N THR A 133 -4.31 -9.24 3.94
CA THR A 133 -3.72 -10.53 4.31
C THR A 133 -4.64 -11.64 3.80
N GLN A 134 -4.03 -12.72 3.32
CA GLN A 134 -4.74 -13.95 2.98
C GLN A 134 -4.55 -15.04 4.04
N GLU A 135 -3.96 -14.68 5.18
CA GLU A 135 -3.85 -15.58 6.32
C GLU A 135 -5.23 -15.80 6.94
N ALA A 136 -5.57 -17.07 7.17
CA ALA A 136 -6.79 -17.39 7.87
C ALA A 136 -6.64 -17.01 9.36
N PRO A 137 -7.65 -16.36 9.98
CA PRO A 137 -7.65 -16.04 11.42
C PRO A 137 -7.53 -17.24 12.37
N SER A 138 -7.47 -18.47 11.86
CA SER A 138 -7.62 -19.71 12.60
C SER A 138 -6.31 -20.29 13.17
N ALA A 139 -5.15 -19.72 12.86
CA ALA A 139 -3.87 -20.21 13.36
C ALA A 139 -3.01 -19.08 13.96
N LEU A 140 -3.16 -18.85 15.26
CA LEU A 140 -2.35 -17.92 16.07
C LEU A 140 -0.83 -18.06 15.91
N ALA A 141 -0.35 -19.19 15.39
CA ALA A 141 1.08 -19.52 15.33
C ALA A 141 1.81 -19.01 14.08
N ASN A 142 1.11 -18.61 13.02
CA ASN A 142 1.71 -18.28 11.72
C ASN A 142 1.11 -17.01 11.15
N MET A 143 1.08 -15.95 11.96
CA MET A 143 0.52 -14.67 11.52
C MET A 143 1.62 -13.69 11.17
N ASP A 144 1.59 -13.21 9.94
CA ASP A 144 2.50 -12.20 9.45
C ASP A 144 2.23 -10.87 10.18
N ALA A 145 3.27 -10.40 10.86
CA ALA A 145 3.27 -9.12 11.51
C ALA A 145 3.49 -7.99 10.49
N ILE A 146 2.73 -6.92 10.66
CA ILE A 146 2.75 -5.72 9.84
C ILE A 146 3.36 -4.58 10.66
N SER A 147 4.43 -4.00 10.13
CA SER A 147 5.18 -2.96 10.83
C SER A 147 5.13 -1.62 10.13
N ILE A 148 4.85 -0.57 10.91
CA ILE A 148 5.13 0.82 10.55
C ILE A 148 6.12 1.31 11.59
N LEU A 149 7.33 1.63 11.13
CA LEU A 149 8.48 1.86 11.99
C LEU A 149 8.97 3.30 11.88
N ASP A 150 9.40 3.87 13.00
CA ASP A 150 10.32 5.01 13.03
C ASP A 150 11.76 4.48 13.08
N ALA A 151 12.52 4.72 12.01
CA ALA A 151 13.93 4.36 11.89
C ALA A 151 14.87 5.58 11.88
N SER A 152 14.40 6.73 12.39
CA SER A 152 15.18 7.97 12.39
C SER A 152 16.36 7.97 13.35
N ASN A 153 16.29 7.22 14.45
CA ASN A 153 17.27 7.26 15.54
C ASN A 153 17.66 5.86 16.05
N GLY A 154 18.47 5.13 15.28
CA GLY A 154 19.04 3.84 15.71
C GLY A 154 18.22 2.63 15.30
N LEU A 155 17.96 1.71 16.24
CA LEU A 155 17.13 0.53 15.94
C LEU A 155 15.69 0.98 15.63
N PRO A 156 15.06 0.45 14.57
CA PRO A 156 13.68 0.77 14.25
C PRO A 156 12.74 0.53 15.42
N VAL A 157 11.83 1.47 15.66
CA VAL A 157 10.81 1.38 16.71
C VAL A 157 9.43 1.33 16.08
N GLN A 158 8.59 0.41 16.53
CA GLN A 158 7.20 0.35 16.08
C GLN A 158 6.47 1.65 16.42
N TYR A 159 5.94 2.30 15.39
CA TYR A 159 5.22 3.57 15.48
C TYR A 159 3.70 3.34 15.56
N ALA A 160 3.16 2.39 14.79
CA ALA A 160 1.74 2.09 14.76
C ALA A 160 1.43 0.77 15.45
N PHE A 161 0.39 0.74 16.29
CA PHE A 161 -0.08 -0.46 16.97
C PHE A 161 -1.57 -0.66 16.70
N ASP A 162 -2.06 -1.86 16.99
CA ASP A 162 -3.48 -2.11 17.01
C ASP A 162 -4.18 -1.42 18.20
N THR A 163 -5.52 -1.54 18.28
CA THR A 163 -6.31 -0.92 19.34
C THR A 163 -5.99 -1.44 20.75
N ASN A 164 -5.27 -2.57 20.86
CA ASN A 164 -4.85 -3.18 22.10
C ASN A 164 -3.34 -2.96 22.38
N ALA A 165 -2.69 -2.06 21.62
CA ALA A 165 -1.26 -1.79 21.67
C ALA A 165 -0.37 -2.99 21.29
N ASN A 166 -0.91 -3.96 20.54
CA ASN A 166 -0.12 -5.03 19.94
C ASN A 166 0.39 -4.61 18.57
N GLN A 167 1.41 -5.31 18.07
CA GLN A 167 1.78 -5.20 16.68
C GLN A 167 0.63 -5.64 15.77
N ILE A 168 0.48 -4.97 14.62
CA ILE A 168 -0.60 -5.21 13.69
C ILE A 168 -0.41 -6.58 13.02
N ASN A 169 -1.47 -7.38 12.93
CA ASN A 169 -1.49 -8.68 12.24
C ASN A 169 -2.92 -9.03 11.82
N ALA A 170 -3.14 -10.18 11.20
CA ALA A 170 -4.47 -10.61 10.71
C ALA A 170 -5.59 -10.76 11.79
N LEU A 171 -5.28 -10.64 13.09
CA LEU A 171 -6.24 -10.67 14.21
C LEU A 171 -6.42 -9.29 14.86
N SER A 172 -5.74 -8.26 14.37
CA SER A 172 -5.99 -6.90 14.82
C SER A 172 -7.47 -6.56 14.64
N PRO A 173 -8.16 -5.97 15.63
CA PRO A 173 -9.63 -5.87 15.62
C PRO A 173 -10.23 -5.21 14.37
N PHE A 174 -9.54 -4.24 13.77
CA PHE A 174 -9.98 -3.56 12.54
C PHE A 174 -9.77 -4.37 11.25
N LEU A 175 -9.12 -5.54 11.33
CA LEU A 175 -9.03 -6.52 10.25
C LEU A 175 -10.00 -7.70 10.47
N LEU A 176 -10.85 -7.64 11.50
CA LEU A 176 -11.90 -8.61 11.78
C LEU A 176 -13.28 -8.04 11.49
N ALA A 177 -14.26 -8.90 11.29
CA ALA A 177 -15.65 -8.48 11.11
C ALA A 177 -16.15 -7.70 12.36
N PRO A 178 -16.93 -6.62 12.18
CA PRO A 178 -17.54 -6.15 10.94
C PRO A 178 -16.68 -5.19 10.10
N ASP A 179 -15.51 -4.77 10.59
CA ASP A 179 -14.70 -3.71 9.97
C ASP A 179 -13.80 -4.23 8.84
N ALA A 180 -13.59 -5.55 8.77
CA ALA A 180 -12.83 -6.20 7.72
C ALA A 180 -13.45 -5.99 6.33
N ILE A 181 -12.60 -5.58 5.39
CA ILE A 181 -12.90 -5.62 3.96
C ILE A 181 -12.61 -7.03 3.45
N PHE A 182 -13.59 -7.67 2.82
CA PHE A 182 -13.40 -8.98 2.21
C PHE A 182 -12.98 -8.83 0.74
N PRO A 183 -12.27 -9.84 0.18
CA PRO A 183 -11.87 -9.81 -1.23
C PRO A 183 -13.10 -9.56 -2.11
N PRO A 184 -13.01 -8.63 -3.07
CA PRO A 184 -14.14 -8.33 -3.91
C PRO A 184 -14.47 -9.51 -4.82
N ASP A 185 -15.74 -9.65 -5.22
CA ASP A 185 -16.10 -10.63 -6.26
C ASP A 185 -15.57 -10.22 -7.66
N SER A 186 -15.16 -8.96 -7.83
CA SER A 186 -14.61 -8.41 -9.10
C SER A 186 -13.69 -7.20 -8.87
N LEU A 187 -12.77 -6.90 -9.81
CA LEU A 187 -11.89 -5.71 -9.74
C LEU A 187 -12.65 -4.36 -9.73
N THR A 188 -13.98 -4.41 -9.92
CA THR A 188 -14.89 -3.26 -9.92
C THR A 188 -15.83 -3.22 -8.70
N GLY A 189 -15.76 -4.19 -7.78
CA GLY A 189 -16.77 -4.37 -6.73
C GLY A 189 -16.17 -4.77 -5.39
N TYR A 190 -15.48 -3.84 -4.73
CA TYR A 190 -15.13 -3.95 -3.32
C TYR A 190 -16.36 -3.63 -2.47
N THR A 191 -16.90 -4.63 -1.77
CA THR A 191 -18.04 -4.51 -0.85
C THR A 191 -17.59 -4.47 0.59
#